data_AF-L8TW47-F1
#
_entry.id   AF-L8TW47-F1
#
_cell.length_a   1.000
_cell.length_b   1.000
_cell.length_c   1.000
_cell.angle_alpha   90.00
_cell.angle_beta   90.00
_cell.angle_gamma   90.00
#
_symmetry.space_group_name_H-M   'P 1'
#
loop_
_entity.id
_entity.type
_entity.pdbx_description
1 polymer ?
#
loop_
_entity_poly.entity_id
_entity_poly.type
_entity_poly.pdbx_seq_one_letter_code
_entity_poly.pdbx_strand_id
1 'polypeptide(L)' 'MFVSTVRPVLMQSAADKLHGVRVTYNPGATGHQAHLDDSIPFGVVVEDID' A
#
# COMPACT_ATOMS: atom_id res chain seq x y z
N MET A 1 9.49 -9.85 -5.05
CA MET A 1 10.01 -8.72 -4.27
C MET A 1 8.92 -7.66 -4.03
N PHE A 2 8.14 -7.26 -5.04
CA PHE A 2 6.99 -6.35 -4.87
C PHE A 2 5.86 -6.93 -4.00
N VAL A 3 5.27 -8.04 -4.44
CA VAL A 3 4.10 -8.66 -3.77
C VAL A 3 4.40 -9.01 -2.30
N SER A 4 5.62 -9.46 -2.00
CA SER A 4 6.05 -9.77 -0.64
C SER A 4 6.05 -8.56 0.29
N THR A 5 6.35 -7.36 -0.23
CA THR A 5 6.39 -6.12 0.57
C THR A 5 5.00 -5.53 0.78
N VAL A 6 4.12 -5.64 -0.22
CA VAL A 6 2.78 -5.05 -0.19
C VAL A 6 1.76 -5.96 0.53
N ARG A 7 1.98 -7.29 0.49
CA ARG A 7 1.03 -8.28 1.04
C ARG A 7 0.66 -8.07 2.51
N PRO A 8 1.58 -7.78 3.46
CA PRO A 8 1.21 -7.55 4.84
C PRO A 8 0.22 -6.38 5.00
N VAL A 9 0.43 -5.30 4.27
CA VAL A 9 -0.41 -4.10 4.31
C VAL A 9 -1.79 -4.36 3.70
N LEU A 10 -1.85 -5.12 2.59
CA LEU A 10 -3.12 -5.56 2.01
C LEU A 10 -3.91 -6.46 2.97
N MET A 11 -3.23 -7.37 3.67
CA MET A 11 -3.88 -8.22 4.67
C MET A 11 -4.42 -7.41 5.84
N GLN A 12 -3.70 -6.37 6.27
CA GLN A 12 -4.17 -5.45 7.30
C GLN A 12 -5.39 -4.65 6.83
N SER A 13 -5.33 -4.04 5.64
CA SER A 13 -6.48 -3.34 5.02
C SER A 13 -7.72 -4.24 4.96
N ALA A 14 -7.56 -5.50 4.57
CA ALA A 14 -8.62 -6.49 4.52
C ALA A 14 -9.18 -6.90 5.89
N ALA A 15 -8.34 -6.91 6.93
CA ALA A 15 -8.76 -7.20 8.29
C ALA A 15 -9.60 -6.06 8.87
N ASP A 16 -9.14 -4.83 8.67
CA ASP A 16 -9.77 -3.65 9.26
C ASP A 16 -11.01 -3.20 8.46
N LYS A 17 -11.02 -3.40 7.13
CA LYS A 17 -12.11 -3.00 6.20
C LYS A 17 -12.45 -1.50 6.24
N LEU A 18 -11.50 -0.67 6.66
CA LEU A 18 -11.68 0.77 6.85
C LEU A 18 -11.00 1.59 5.76
N HIS A 19 -9.77 1.24 5.42
CA HIS A 19 -8.88 2.06 4.61
C HIS A 19 -8.28 1.27 3.44
N GLY A 20 -8.02 1.96 2.33
CA GLY A 20 -7.31 1.42 1.19
C GLY A 20 -5.80 1.45 1.40
N VAL A 21 -5.06 1.08 0.35
CA VAL A 21 -3.61 0.99 0.38
C VAL A 21 -3.01 1.94 -0.63
N ARG A 22 -2.06 2.77 -0.19
CA ARG A 22 -1.18 3.53 -1.07
C ARG A 22 0.15 2.82 -1.20
N VAL A 23 0.58 2.63 -2.43
CA VAL A 23 1.87 2.06 -2.79
C VAL A 23 2.71 3.17 -3.41
N THR A 24 3.89 3.44 -2.86
CA THR A 24 4.84 4.42 -3.41
C THR A 24 6.08 3.70 -3.92
N TYR A 25 6.57 4.11 -5.08
CA TYR A 25 7.85 3.63 -5.62
C TYR A 25 8.91 4.74 -5.57
N ASN A 26 9.93 4.54 -4.74
CA ASN A 26 11.04 5.48 -4.59
C ASN A 26 12.31 4.88 -5.20
N PRO A 27 12.73 5.34 -6.40
CA PRO A 27 13.94 4.86 -7.04
C PRO A 27 15.18 5.21 -6.19
N GLY A 28 15.93 4.20 -5.75
CA GLY A 28 17.24 4.37 -5.12
C GLY A 28 17.31 4.27 -3.58
N ALA A 29 16.28 4.70 -2.83
CA ALA A 29 16.35 4.74 -1.36
C ALA A 29 15.76 3.50 -0.66
N THR A 30 14.57 3.07 -1.08
CA THR A 30 13.78 2.03 -0.36
C THR A 30 13.01 1.09 -1.27
N GLY A 31 12.87 1.40 -2.57
CA GLY A 31 12.08 0.60 -3.50
C GLY A 31 10.58 0.81 -3.31
N HIS A 32 9.78 -0.26 -3.40
CA HIS A 32 8.33 -0.17 -3.23
C HIS A 32 7.98 -0.16 -1.74
N GLN A 33 7.17 0.81 -1.33
CA GLN A 33 6.62 0.91 0.01
C GLN A 33 5.10 0.86 -0.06
N ALA A 34 4.45 0.33 0.97
CA ALA A 34 3.00 0.31 1.08
C ALA A 34 2.59 0.73 2.48
N HIS A 35 1.48 1.47 2.56
CA HIS A 35 0.87 1.88 3.83
C HIS A 35 -0.65 1.98 3.68
N LEU A 36 -1.36 1.91 4.81
CA LEU A 36 -2.78 2.23 4.86
C LEU A 36 -2.95 3.74 4.72
N ASP A 37 -3.93 4.15 3.91
CA ASP A 37 -4.24 5.54 3.64
C ASP A 37 -5.73 5.77 3.91
N ASP A 38 -6.03 6.63 4.88
CA ASP A 38 -7.39 6.93 5.33
C ASP A 38 -8.19 7.79 4.35
N SER A 39 -7.50 8.44 3.40
CA SER A 39 -8.13 9.13 2.28
C SER A 39 -8.57 8.19 1.15
N ILE A 40 -8.10 6.93 1.16
CA ILE A 40 -8.43 5.92 0.16
C ILE A 40 -9.51 4.98 0.72
N PRO A 41 -10.66 4.79 0.02
CA PRO A 41 -11.68 3.84 0.45
C PRO A 41 -11.15 2.40 0.53
N PHE A 42 -11.67 1.63 1.48
CA PHE A 42 -11.40 0.20 1.55
C PHE A 42 -11.63 -0.51 0.20
N GLY A 43 -10.71 -1.41 -0.16
CA GLY A 43 -10.75 -2.17 -1.41
C GLY A 43 -10.10 -1.43 -2.60
N VAL A 44 -9.65 -0.20 -2.41
CA VAL A 44 -8.91 0.56 -3.42
C VAL A 44 -7.42 0.53 -3.11
N VAL A 45 -6.63 0.29 -4.17
CA VAL A 45 -5.17 0.37 -4.13
C VAL A 45 -4.75 1.45 -5.12
N VAL A 46 -3.99 2.44 -4.65
CA VAL A 46 -3.43 3.51 -5.49
C VAL A 46 -1.92 3.37 -5.51
N GLU A 47 -1.34 3.42 -6.70
CA GLU A 47 0.10 3.46 -6.90
C GLU A 47 0.53 4.88 -7.25
N ASP A 48 1.64 5.31 -6.66
CA ASP A 48 2.22 6.64 -6.81
C ASP A 48 3.73 6.52 -7.04
N ILE A 49 4.29 7.43 -7.82
CA ILE A 49 5.72 7.49 -8.11
C ILE A 49 6.22 8.83 -7.59
N ASP A 50 7.17 8.78 -6.65
CA ASP A 50 7.89 9.96 -6.15
C ASP A 50 9.12 10.25 -7.03
#